data_AF-A0A0F9FWV8-F1
#
_entry.id   AF-A0A0F9FWV8-F1
#
_cell.length_a   1.000
_cell.length_b   1.000
_cell.length_c   1.000
_cell.angle_alpha   90.00
_cell.angle_beta   90.00
_cell.angle_gamma   90.00
#
_symmetry.space_group_name_H-M   'P 1'
#
loop_
_entity.id
_entity.type
_entity.pdbx_description
1 polymer ?
#
loop_
_entity_poly.entity_id
_entity_poly.type
_entity_poly.pdbx_seq_one_letter_code
_entity_poly.pdbx_strand_id
1 'polypeptide(L)'
;MPEDRRDREALEVCHLTTSHRAIDNRLFYNEACSLARAGYRTAIIGQHERREILEGVEIIPLSTDGRRRSMIGRMMRALRIAIKEKAALYHFHDPELIPVGVVLKLLGKKVIWDAHEDYQSQLMSRNLPAAAKTLLARCWWVFEKNASRFFDHVITADSQTEGKFSADKATTIANFPPAAFGDVERGESTSDTLRIAYIGGISRERGLVKVVEALDHLKGEPVEFHIAGDTSDPELLKLFSEHPKVVYHGRVPWKEVPRYLASAEVGVVLLQP
;
A
#
# COMPACT_ATOMS: atom_id res chain seq x y z
N MET A 1 -13.51 1.21 -35.58
CA MET A 1 -14.91 0.90 -35.21
C MET A 1 -14.98 0.80 -33.70
N PRO A 2 -15.85 1.55 -33.00
CA PRO A 2 -15.97 1.44 -31.56
C PRO A 2 -16.99 0.33 -31.27
N GLU A 3 -16.51 -0.91 -31.25
CA GLU A 3 -17.29 -2.00 -30.69
C GLU A 3 -17.38 -1.84 -29.17
N ASP A 4 -18.63 -1.85 -28.74
CA ASP A 4 -19.12 -2.30 -27.45
C ASP A 4 -18.77 -1.48 -26.18
N ARG A 5 -19.63 -0.49 -25.91
CA ARG A 5 -19.84 0.08 -24.57
C ARG A 5 -21.18 -0.36 -23.96
N ARG A 6 -21.95 -1.22 -24.61
CA ARG A 6 -23.36 -1.44 -24.27
C ARG A 6 -23.62 -2.69 -23.42
N ASP A 7 -22.67 -3.64 -23.36
CA ASP A 7 -22.84 -4.87 -22.57
C ASP A 7 -21.89 -5.03 -21.37
N ARG A 8 -21.25 -3.95 -20.90
CA ARG A 8 -20.58 -4.00 -19.59
C ARG A 8 -21.66 -3.78 -18.52
N GLU A 9 -22.11 -4.85 -17.85
CA GLU A 9 -22.90 -4.74 -16.60
C GLU A 9 -22.20 -3.77 -15.63
N ALA A 10 -22.95 -3.12 -14.74
CA ALA A 10 -22.39 -2.10 -13.86
C ALA A 10 -21.29 -2.67 -12.95
N LEU A 11 -20.24 -1.88 -12.68
CA LEU A 11 -19.24 -2.24 -11.67
C LEU A 11 -19.91 -2.32 -10.30
N GLU A 12 -19.54 -3.32 -9.52
CA GLU A 12 -20.06 -3.51 -8.17
C GLU A 12 -19.20 -2.76 -7.17
N VAL A 13 -17.87 -2.91 -7.27
CA VAL A 13 -16.91 -2.26 -6.38
C VAL A 13 -15.87 -1.50 -7.21
N CYS A 14 -15.70 -0.22 -6.90
CA CYS A 14 -14.64 0.59 -7.48
C CYS A 14 -13.75 1.14 -6.37
N HIS A 15 -12.49 0.75 -6.37
CA HIS A 15 -11.51 1.35 -5.50
C HIS A 15 -10.97 2.67 -6.07
N LEU A 16 -10.58 3.61 -5.21
CA LEU A 16 -9.92 4.85 -5.61
C LEU A 16 -8.64 5.06 -4.82
N THR A 17 -7.55 5.33 -5.55
CA THR A 17 -6.32 5.88 -4.99
C THR A 17 -5.73 6.97 -5.90
N THR A 18 -5.10 7.97 -5.30
CA THR A 18 -4.36 9.04 -5.95
C THR A 18 -2.89 9.10 -5.57
N SER A 19 -2.49 8.54 -4.43
CA SER A 19 -1.09 8.54 -3.99
C SER A 19 -0.40 7.18 -4.18
N HIS A 20 -1.13 6.08 -4.20
CA HIS A 20 -0.60 4.75 -4.47
C HIS A 20 -0.67 4.35 -5.96
N ARG A 21 0.15 3.36 -6.32
CA ARG A 21 0.03 2.66 -7.60
C ARG A 21 -1.22 1.81 -7.57
N ALA A 22 -1.89 1.65 -8.72
CA ALA A 22 -3.06 0.79 -8.78
C ALA A 22 -2.75 -0.69 -8.46
N ILE A 23 -1.49 -1.12 -8.65
CA ILE A 23 -1.01 -2.49 -8.40
C ILE A 23 -0.10 -2.46 -7.17
N ASP A 24 -0.68 -2.31 -5.98
CA ASP A 24 0.02 -2.44 -4.70
C ASP A 24 -0.46 -3.66 -3.88
N ASN A 25 0.27 -3.96 -2.81
CA ASN A 25 0.06 -5.16 -2.00
C ASN A 25 -1.34 -5.19 -1.35
N ARG A 26 -1.76 -4.10 -0.71
CA ARG A 26 -3.01 -4.06 0.05
C ARG A 26 -4.20 -3.92 -0.91
N LEU A 27 -4.17 -2.88 -1.73
CA LEU A 27 -5.27 -2.52 -2.62
C LEU A 27 -5.53 -3.57 -3.69
N PHE A 28 -4.50 -3.98 -4.44
CA PHE A 28 -4.67 -4.85 -5.60
C PHE A 28 -4.68 -6.32 -5.18
N TYR A 29 -3.60 -6.79 -4.56
CA TYR A 29 -3.43 -8.22 -4.28
C TYR A 29 -4.32 -8.70 -3.12
N ASN A 30 -4.42 -7.95 -2.03
CA ASN A 30 -5.17 -8.39 -0.85
C ASN A 30 -6.67 -8.11 -1.00
N GLU A 31 -7.05 -6.92 -1.46
CA GLU A 31 -8.47 -6.53 -1.51
C GLU A 31 -9.11 -6.79 -2.88
N ALA A 32 -8.68 -6.10 -3.93
CA ALA A 32 -9.40 -6.12 -5.20
C ALA A 32 -9.39 -7.50 -5.87
N CYS A 33 -8.25 -8.22 -5.83
CA CYS A 33 -8.17 -9.59 -6.35
C CYS A 33 -9.00 -10.56 -5.52
N SER A 34 -9.17 -10.33 -4.21
CA SER A 34 -10.03 -11.18 -3.37
C SER A 34 -11.51 -10.94 -3.67
N LEU A 35 -11.92 -9.69 -3.90
CA LEU A 35 -13.27 -9.36 -4.35
C LEU A 35 -13.57 -9.94 -5.73
N ALA A 36 -12.64 -9.81 -6.69
CA ALA A 36 -12.79 -10.39 -8.02
C ALA A 36 -12.93 -11.93 -7.96
N ARG A 37 -12.12 -12.61 -7.13
CA ARG A 37 -12.23 -14.07 -6.90
C ARG A 37 -13.54 -14.48 -6.24
N ALA A 38 -14.13 -13.61 -5.42
CA ALA A 38 -15.46 -13.83 -4.84
C ALA A 38 -16.61 -13.56 -5.84
N GLY A 39 -16.30 -13.17 -7.08
CA GLY A 39 -17.27 -12.95 -8.16
C GLY A 39 -17.70 -11.49 -8.34
N TYR A 40 -17.17 -10.55 -7.56
CA TYR A 40 -17.53 -9.15 -7.68
C TYR A 40 -16.82 -8.48 -8.85
N ARG A 41 -17.59 -7.72 -9.66
CA ARG A 41 -17.01 -6.87 -10.71
C ARG A 41 -16.27 -5.69 -10.10
N THR A 42 -14.95 -5.83 -10.04
CA THR A 42 -14.06 -4.94 -9.29
C THR A 42 -13.18 -4.11 -10.21
N ALA A 43 -13.06 -2.81 -9.93
CA ALA A 43 -12.17 -1.91 -10.62
C ALA A 43 -11.31 -1.07 -9.65
N ILE A 44 -10.16 -0.59 -10.12
CA ILE A 44 -9.30 0.35 -9.39
C ILE A 44 -9.06 1.57 -10.26
N ILE A 45 -9.39 2.75 -9.74
CA ILE A 45 -8.95 4.03 -10.28
C ILE A 45 -7.67 4.42 -9.53
N GLY A 46 -6.52 4.33 -10.18
CA GLY A 46 -5.22 4.53 -9.53
C GLY A 46 -4.09 4.83 -10.51
N GLN A 47 -2.90 5.16 -9.99
CA GLN A 47 -1.76 5.44 -10.86
C GLN A 47 -1.37 4.18 -11.63
N HIS A 48 -1.50 4.25 -12.96
CA HIS A 48 -1.17 3.17 -13.89
C HIS A 48 -0.98 3.71 -15.31
N GLU A 49 -0.25 2.98 -16.15
CA GLU A 49 0.11 3.44 -17.49
C GLU A 49 -1.06 3.37 -18.49
N ARG A 50 -1.86 2.31 -18.42
CA ARG A 50 -2.94 2.02 -19.37
C ARG A 50 -4.17 1.42 -18.69
N ARG A 51 -5.28 1.37 -19.41
CA ARG A 51 -6.45 0.59 -18.98
C ARG A 51 -6.23 -0.86 -19.35
N GLU A 52 -6.34 -1.76 -18.39
CA GLU A 52 -6.20 -3.21 -18.60
C GLU A 52 -6.91 -4.00 -17.50
N ILE A 53 -7.07 -5.31 -17.71
CA ILE A 53 -7.62 -6.21 -16.70
C ILE A 53 -6.49 -7.13 -16.23
N LEU A 54 -6.27 -7.18 -14.92
CA LEU A 54 -5.26 -8.02 -14.28
C LEU A 54 -5.91 -8.79 -13.15
N GLU A 55 -5.73 -10.11 -13.09
CA GLU A 55 -6.32 -10.96 -12.03
C GLU A 55 -7.84 -10.77 -11.85
N GLY A 56 -8.56 -10.51 -12.95
CA GLY A 56 -10.00 -10.23 -12.93
C GLY A 56 -10.40 -8.82 -12.46
N VAL A 57 -9.43 -7.97 -12.13
CA VAL A 57 -9.64 -6.57 -11.69
C VAL A 57 -9.40 -5.62 -12.85
N GLU A 58 -10.36 -4.72 -13.10
CA GLU A 58 -10.20 -3.68 -14.10
C GLU A 58 -9.39 -2.48 -13.56
N ILE A 59 -8.24 -2.20 -14.18
CA ILE A 59 -7.41 -1.05 -13.83
C ILE A 59 -7.75 0.13 -14.73
N ILE A 60 -8.16 1.24 -14.12
CA ILE A 60 -8.53 2.48 -14.80
C ILE A 60 -7.47 3.54 -14.49
N PRO A 61 -6.65 3.93 -15.48
CA PRO A 61 -5.43 4.67 -15.23
C PRO A 61 -5.70 6.12 -14.85
N LEU A 62 -5.08 6.54 -13.76
CA LEU A 62 -4.93 7.93 -13.37
C LEU A 62 -3.53 8.42 -13.75
N SER A 63 -3.41 9.13 -14.89
CA SER A 63 -2.08 9.54 -15.38
C SER A 63 -1.38 10.51 -14.43
N THR A 64 -0.05 10.38 -14.34
CA THR A 64 0.83 11.19 -13.48
C THR A 64 1.55 12.33 -14.23
N ASP A 65 1.29 12.50 -15.54
CA ASP A 65 2.02 13.46 -16.39
C ASP A 65 1.45 14.89 -16.45
N GLY A 66 2.38 15.88 -16.46
CA GLY A 66 2.12 17.29 -16.80
C GLY A 66 1.38 18.12 -15.74
N ARG A 67 0.55 19.08 -16.20
CA ARG A 67 -0.30 19.99 -15.37
C ARG A 67 -1.28 19.23 -14.43
N ARG A 68 -1.37 17.90 -14.59
CA ARG A 68 -2.21 16.95 -13.86
C ARG A 68 -1.50 16.31 -12.65
N ARG A 69 -0.26 16.75 -12.35
CA ARG A 69 0.53 16.28 -11.21
C ARG A 69 0.11 16.89 -9.86
N SER A 70 -0.68 17.97 -9.84
CA SER A 70 -1.16 18.50 -8.56
C SER A 70 -2.11 17.50 -7.89
N MET A 71 -2.01 17.37 -6.57
CA MET A 71 -2.87 16.50 -5.76
C MET A 71 -4.36 16.79 -6.04
N ILE A 72 -4.75 18.07 -6.08
CA ILE A 72 -6.12 18.51 -6.39
C ILE A 72 -6.53 18.07 -7.80
N GLY A 73 -5.64 18.19 -8.79
CA GLY A 73 -5.93 17.77 -10.16
C GLY A 73 -6.17 16.26 -10.28
N ARG A 74 -5.38 15.46 -9.56
CA ARG A 74 -5.56 14.00 -9.45
C ARG A 74 -6.89 13.66 -8.78
N MET A 75 -7.19 14.28 -7.65
CA MET A 75 -8.45 14.11 -6.91
C MET A 75 -9.67 14.41 -7.78
N MET A 76 -9.70 15.56 -8.46
CA MET A 76 -10.82 15.95 -9.33
C MET A 76 -10.99 15.01 -10.54
N ARG A 77 -9.89 14.48 -11.07
CA ARG A 77 -9.93 13.48 -12.14
C ARG A 77 -10.47 12.15 -11.62
N ALA A 78 -10.01 11.69 -10.46
CA ALA A 78 -10.50 10.47 -9.83
C ALA A 78 -12.02 10.56 -9.64
N LEU A 79 -12.53 11.68 -9.10
CA LEU A 79 -13.97 11.94 -8.97
C LEU A 79 -14.71 11.87 -10.31
N ARG A 80 -14.19 12.53 -11.36
CA ARG A 80 -14.82 12.54 -12.68
C ARG A 80 -14.88 11.15 -13.32
N ILE A 81 -13.84 10.34 -13.12
CA ILE A 81 -13.82 8.94 -13.58
C ILE A 81 -14.82 8.13 -12.76
N ALA A 82 -14.76 8.22 -11.43
CA ALA A 82 -15.64 7.50 -10.52
C ALA A 82 -17.12 7.71 -10.86
N ILE A 83 -17.56 8.96 -11.05
CA ILE A 83 -18.95 9.28 -11.43
C ILE A 83 -19.35 8.61 -12.75
N LYS A 84 -18.43 8.52 -13.73
CA LYS A 84 -18.70 7.90 -15.04
C LYS A 84 -18.79 6.38 -14.97
N GLU A 85 -17.96 5.76 -14.15
CA GLU A 85 -17.91 4.30 -13.97
C GLU A 85 -19.11 3.77 -13.17
N LYS A 86 -19.84 4.65 -12.47
CA LYS A 86 -21.15 4.39 -11.85
C LYS A 86 -21.22 3.15 -10.94
N ALA A 87 -20.13 2.81 -10.26
CA ALA A 87 -20.10 1.66 -9.36
C ALA A 87 -21.20 1.72 -8.28
N ALA A 88 -21.62 0.54 -7.81
CA ALA A 88 -22.57 0.43 -6.70
C ALA A 88 -21.94 0.86 -5.37
N LEU A 89 -20.67 0.50 -5.16
CA LEU A 89 -19.86 0.84 -3.99
C LEU A 89 -18.52 1.42 -4.40
N TYR A 90 -18.08 2.45 -3.69
CA TYR A 90 -16.74 3.03 -3.83
C TYR A 90 -15.91 2.80 -2.57
N HIS A 91 -14.65 2.39 -2.72
CA HIS A 91 -13.73 2.14 -1.62
C HIS A 91 -12.47 3.00 -1.81
N PHE A 92 -12.30 4.08 -1.05
CA PHE A 92 -11.15 4.97 -1.24
C PHE A 92 -10.08 4.77 -0.17
N HIS A 93 -8.83 5.01 -0.54
CA HIS A 93 -7.65 4.63 0.26
C HIS A 93 -6.88 5.82 0.82
N ASP A 94 -6.73 6.89 0.03
CA ASP A 94 -5.94 8.04 0.47
C ASP A 94 -6.81 9.10 1.15
N PRO A 95 -6.34 9.77 2.22
CA PRO A 95 -7.12 10.80 2.91
C PRO A 95 -7.45 12.01 2.06
N GLU A 96 -6.64 12.38 1.06
CA GLU A 96 -7.00 13.45 0.14
C GLU A 96 -8.26 13.14 -0.68
N LEU A 97 -8.71 11.88 -0.71
CA LEU A 97 -9.97 11.47 -1.34
C LEU A 97 -11.18 11.57 -0.41
N ILE A 98 -11.03 11.98 0.85
CA ILE A 98 -12.18 12.22 1.75
C ILE A 98 -13.22 13.17 1.11
N PRO A 99 -12.86 14.32 0.52
CA PRO A 99 -13.83 15.17 -0.19
C PRO A 99 -14.50 14.46 -1.36
N VAL A 100 -13.79 13.60 -2.09
CA VAL A 100 -14.33 12.79 -3.19
C VAL A 100 -15.37 11.80 -2.66
N GLY A 101 -15.05 11.12 -1.55
CA GLY A 101 -15.98 10.23 -0.86
C GLY A 101 -17.26 10.96 -0.44
N VAL A 102 -17.15 12.17 0.12
CA VAL A 102 -18.32 12.98 0.52
C VAL A 102 -19.18 13.32 -0.69
N VAL A 103 -18.58 13.75 -1.80
CA VAL A 103 -19.34 14.02 -3.04
C VAL A 103 -20.04 12.76 -3.55
N LEU A 104 -19.37 11.61 -3.55
CA LEU A 104 -19.99 10.34 -3.96
C LEU A 104 -21.16 9.94 -3.04
N LYS A 105 -21.03 10.13 -1.71
CA LYS A 105 -22.13 9.93 -0.75
C LYS A 105 -23.31 10.86 -1.04
N LEU A 106 -23.07 12.13 -1.32
CA LEU A 106 -24.13 13.11 -1.68
C LEU A 106 -24.82 12.74 -3.00
N LEU A 107 -24.14 12.03 -3.91
CA LEU A 107 -24.71 11.46 -5.12
C LEU A 107 -25.45 10.13 -4.89
N GLY A 108 -25.66 9.73 -3.63
CA GLY A 108 -26.41 8.53 -3.24
C GLY A 108 -25.62 7.22 -3.35
N LYS A 109 -24.29 7.28 -3.47
CA LYS A 109 -23.45 6.07 -3.55
C LYS A 109 -23.17 5.48 -2.16
N LYS A 110 -22.84 4.18 -2.14
CA LYS A 110 -22.20 3.55 -0.98
C LYS A 110 -20.70 3.86 -1.03
N VAL A 111 -20.13 4.29 0.09
CA VAL A 111 -18.72 4.65 0.21
C VAL A 111 -18.14 4.02 1.47
N ILE A 112 -17.07 3.26 1.28
CA ILE A 112 -16.19 2.77 2.32
C ILE A 112 -14.88 3.55 2.26
N TRP A 113 -14.34 3.88 3.41
CA TRP A 113 -13.01 4.44 3.53
C TRP A 113 -12.04 3.42 4.10
N ASP A 114 -10.91 3.19 3.44
CA ASP A 114 -9.77 2.49 4.01
C ASP A 114 -8.80 3.45 4.71
N ALA A 115 -8.92 3.59 6.03
CA ALA A 115 -7.96 4.31 6.88
C ALA A 115 -6.84 3.35 7.32
N HIS A 116 -6.02 2.90 6.38
CA HIS A 116 -4.94 1.93 6.60
C HIS A 116 -3.65 2.52 7.18
N GLU A 117 -3.55 3.85 7.29
CA GLU A 117 -2.40 4.54 7.88
C GLU A 117 -2.83 5.45 9.03
N ASP A 118 -2.02 5.50 10.10
CA ASP A 118 -2.19 6.47 11.17
C ASP A 118 -1.57 7.83 10.80
N TYR A 119 -2.32 8.63 10.04
CA TYR A 119 -1.91 9.97 9.64
C TYR A 119 -1.72 10.93 10.82
N GLN A 120 -2.45 10.74 11.92
CA GLN A 120 -2.27 11.55 13.13
C GLN A 120 -0.87 11.31 13.72
N SER A 121 -0.48 10.05 13.87
CA SER A 121 0.85 9.67 14.36
C SER A 121 1.96 10.06 13.38
N GLN A 122 1.72 9.93 12.06
CA GLN A 122 2.65 10.44 11.05
C GLN A 122 2.86 11.95 11.13
N LEU A 123 1.81 12.75 11.39
CA LEU A 123 1.96 14.20 11.58
C LEU A 123 2.80 14.53 12.82
N MET A 124 2.70 13.72 13.88
CA MET A 124 3.51 13.87 15.09
C MET A 124 4.99 13.52 14.89
N SER A 125 5.33 12.64 13.94
CA SER A 125 6.72 12.30 13.63
C SER A 125 7.42 13.31 12.70
N ARG A 126 6.68 14.11 11.92
CA ARG A 126 7.27 15.10 10.98
C ARG A 126 8.21 16.09 11.66
N ASN A 127 9.27 16.53 10.99
CA ASN A 127 10.18 17.55 11.53
C ASN A 127 9.58 18.97 11.50
N LEU A 128 8.74 19.29 12.49
CA LEU A 128 8.05 20.57 12.68
C LEU A 128 8.15 21.03 14.16
N PRO A 129 7.91 22.32 14.48
CA PRO A 129 7.82 22.77 15.86
C PRO A 129 6.75 22.01 16.65
N ALA A 130 7.01 21.69 17.92
CA ALA A 130 6.13 20.83 18.74
C ALA A 130 4.67 21.33 18.81
N ALA A 131 4.48 22.64 18.96
CA ALA A 131 3.15 23.25 18.97
C ALA A 131 2.42 23.07 17.63
N ALA A 132 3.14 23.22 16.51
CA ALA A 132 2.58 23.05 15.18
C ALA A 132 2.18 21.59 14.92
N LYS A 133 3.03 20.61 15.27
CA LYS A 133 2.70 19.18 15.16
C LYS A 133 1.44 18.84 15.94
N THR A 134 1.38 19.26 17.19
CA THR A 134 0.26 18.98 18.10
C THR A 134 -1.04 19.57 17.56
N LEU A 135 -1.00 20.83 17.09
CA LEU A 135 -2.17 21.48 16.50
C LEU A 135 -2.63 20.76 15.23
N LEU A 136 -1.72 20.46 14.31
CA LEU A 136 -2.05 19.78 13.05
C LEU A 136 -2.61 18.37 13.29
N ALA A 137 -1.98 17.59 14.19
CA ALA A 137 -2.46 16.26 14.55
C ALA A 137 -3.85 16.31 15.19
N ARG A 138 -4.12 17.29 16.05
CA ARG A 138 -5.45 17.48 16.65
C ARG A 138 -6.49 17.90 15.61
N CYS A 139 -6.16 18.84 14.73
CA CYS A 139 -7.04 19.25 13.64
C CYS A 139 -7.35 18.06 12.72
N TRP A 140 -6.32 17.26 12.41
CA TRP A 140 -6.47 16.03 11.62
C TRP A 140 -7.42 15.06 12.30
N TRP A 141 -7.20 14.72 13.57
CA TRP A 141 -8.05 13.81 14.32
C TRP A 141 -9.53 14.25 14.35
N VAL A 142 -9.77 15.54 14.58
CA VAL A 142 -11.14 16.10 14.53
C VAL A 142 -11.73 15.95 13.13
N PHE A 143 -10.97 16.26 12.09
CA PHE A 143 -11.41 16.12 10.71
C PHE A 143 -11.71 14.66 10.35
N GLU A 144 -10.81 13.74 10.66
CA GLU A 144 -10.90 12.30 10.43
C GLU A 144 -12.19 11.72 11.04
N LYS A 145 -12.40 12.01 12.34
CA LYS A 145 -13.55 11.56 13.10
C LYS A 145 -14.86 12.10 12.55
N ASN A 146 -14.90 13.36 12.13
CA ASN A 146 -16.12 13.95 11.57
C ASN A 146 -16.39 13.48 10.13
N ALA A 147 -15.34 13.34 9.31
CA ALA A 147 -15.44 12.85 7.94
C ALA A 147 -15.97 11.41 7.88
N SER A 148 -15.47 10.54 8.76
CA SER A 148 -15.91 9.13 8.84
C SER A 148 -17.43 8.97 8.99
N ARG A 149 -18.11 9.94 9.62
CA ARG A 149 -19.56 9.89 9.85
C ARG A 149 -20.36 9.92 8.55
N PHE A 150 -19.82 10.50 7.48
CA PHE A 150 -20.47 10.59 6.17
C PHE A 150 -20.45 9.25 5.41
N PHE A 151 -19.46 8.40 5.69
CA PHE A 151 -19.27 7.15 4.98
C PHE A 151 -20.11 6.02 5.59
N ASP A 152 -20.38 5.00 4.79
CA ASP A 152 -21.16 3.84 5.22
C ASP A 152 -20.35 2.96 6.17
N HIS A 153 -19.04 2.83 5.93
CA HIS A 153 -18.13 2.08 6.78
C HIS A 153 -16.69 2.59 6.67
N VAL A 154 -15.87 2.27 7.66
CA VAL A 154 -14.43 2.49 7.69
C VAL A 154 -13.73 1.15 7.88
N ILE A 155 -12.76 0.86 7.02
CA ILE A 155 -11.83 -0.25 7.18
C ILE A 155 -10.52 0.33 7.71
N THR A 156 -9.88 -0.36 8.64
CA THR A 156 -8.59 0.03 9.20
C THR A 156 -7.61 -1.13 9.14
N ALA A 157 -6.31 -0.86 9.28
CA ALA A 157 -5.27 -1.89 9.26
C ALA A 157 -4.98 -2.50 10.65
N ASP A 158 -5.40 -1.83 11.73
CA ASP A 158 -5.10 -2.22 13.10
C ASP A 158 -6.14 -1.67 14.10
N SER A 159 -6.22 -2.30 15.27
CA SER A 159 -7.21 -1.97 16.30
C SER A 159 -6.99 -0.62 16.98
N GLN A 160 -5.76 -0.08 16.95
CA GLN A 160 -5.49 1.26 17.50
C GLN A 160 -6.11 2.33 16.61
N THR A 161 -5.99 2.18 15.29
CA THR A 161 -6.63 3.04 14.31
C THR A 161 -8.15 2.86 14.33
N GLU A 162 -8.66 1.63 14.43
CA GLU A 162 -10.10 1.34 14.60
C GLU A 162 -10.70 2.09 15.80
N GLY A 163 -10.00 2.12 16.93
CA GLY A 163 -10.45 2.78 18.16
C GLY A 163 -10.69 4.30 18.05
N LYS A 164 -10.32 4.93 16.93
CA LYS A 164 -10.62 6.35 16.64
C LYS A 164 -12.04 6.57 16.14
N PHE A 165 -12.68 5.52 15.62
CA PHE A 165 -13.98 5.58 14.96
C PHE A 165 -15.07 4.95 15.83
N SER A 166 -16.34 5.13 15.45
CA SER A 166 -17.45 4.47 16.14
C SER A 166 -17.41 2.96 15.86
N ALA A 167 -17.60 2.13 16.88
CA ALA A 167 -17.50 0.67 16.78
C ALA A 167 -18.49 0.03 15.80
N ASP A 168 -19.65 0.66 15.57
CA ASP A 168 -20.66 0.23 14.59
C ASP A 168 -20.30 0.59 13.14
N LYS A 169 -19.28 1.43 12.95
CA LYS A 169 -18.86 1.99 11.65
C LYS A 169 -17.45 1.62 11.23
N ALA A 170 -16.72 0.87 12.05
CA ALA A 170 -15.34 0.53 11.77
C ALA A 170 -15.10 -0.96 11.92
N THR A 171 -14.15 -1.48 11.14
CA THR A 171 -13.67 -2.86 11.27
C THR A 171 -12.19 -2.92 10.94
N THR A 172 -11.42 -3.57 11.79
CA THR A 172 -10.03 -3.91 11.47
C THR A 172 -9.98 -5.04 10.44
N ILE A 173 -9.36 -4.75 9.30
CA ILE A 173 -8.89 -5.75 8.34
C ILE A 173 -7.38 -5.59 8.21
N ALA A 174 -6.67 -6.45 8.96
CA ALA A 174 -5.22 -6.46 9.01
C ALA A 174 -4.63 -6.70 7.61
N ASN A 175 -3.52 -6.02 7.32
CA ASN A 175 -2.83 -6.11 6.04
C ASN A 175 -1.99 -7.40 5.92
N PHE A 176 -2.63 -8.55 6.09
CA PHE A 176 -1.99 -9.84 5.87
C PHE A 176 -1.92 -10.16 4.38
N PRO A 177 -0.85 -10.83 3.92
CA PRO A 177 -0.80 -11.32 2.55
C PRO A 177 -1.92 -12.35 2.32
N PRO A 178 -2.34 -12.60 1.06
CA PRO A 178 -3.34 -13.61 0.76
C PRO A 178 -2.81 -14.99 1.18
N ALA A 179 -3.68 -15.92 1.58
CA ALA A 179 -3.24 -17.24 2.05
C ALA A 179 -2.28 -17.94 1.07
N ALA A 180 -2.56 -17.87 -0.23
CA ALA A 180 -1.74 -18.44 -1.30
C ALA A 180 -0.34 -17.81 -1.45
N PHE A 181 -0.07 -16.68 -0.79
CA PHE A 181 1.27 -16.07 -0.77
C PHE A 181 2.30 -16.95 -0.08
N GLY A 182 1.88 -17.75 0.91
CA GLY A 182 2.74 -18.68 1.63
C GLY A 182 2.90 -20.04 0.94
N ASP A 183 2.19 -20.30 -0.17
CA ASP A 183 2.18 -21.59 -0.87
C ASP A 183 3.44 -21.76 -1.74
N VAL A 184 4.60 -21.59 -1.13
CA VAL A 184 5.90 -21.88 -1.74
C VAL A 184 6.59 -22.93 -0.90
N GLU A 185 6.84 -24.08 -1.50
CA GLU A 185 7.65 -25.11 -0.89
C GLU A 185 9.06 -24.57 -0.63
N ARG A 186 9.49 -24.65 0.63
CA ARG A 186 10.89 -24.44 0.95
C ARG A 186 11.66 -25.64 0.41
N GLY A 187 12.41 -25.41 -0.67
CA GLY A 187 13.37 -26.41 -1.13
C GLY A 187 14.36 -26.75 -0.02
N GLU A 188 14.88 -27.98 -0.03
CA GLU A 188 15.96 -28.35 0.88
C GLU A 188 17.15 -27.41 0.67
N SER A 189 17.54 -26.68 1.71
CA SER A 189 18.76 -25.87 1.66
C SER A 189 19.94 -26.80 1.79
N THR A 190 20.67 -27.00 0.70
CA THR A 190 21.92 -27.76 0.68
C THR A 190 23.14 -26.86 0.93
N SER A 191 22.92 -25.61 1.33
CA SER A 191 23.98 -24.62 1.53
C SER A 191 24.30 -24.47 3.01
N ASP A 192 25.58 -24.50 3.35
CA ASP A 192 26.06 -24.15 4.69
C ASP A 192 25.98 -22.63 4.97
N THR A 193 25.55 -21.83 3.99
CA THR A 193 25.40 -20.38 4.12
C THR A 193 24.07 -20.02 4.75
N LEU A 194 24.11 -19.35 5.91
CA LEU A 194 22.93 -18.76 6.54
C LEU A 194 22.44 -17.56 5.73
N ARG A 195 21.23 -17.63 5.19
CA ARG A 195 20.60 -16.53 4.46
C ARG A 195 19.64 -15.76 5.35
N ILE A 196 19.88 -14.46 5.40
CA ILE A 196 19.05 -13.49 6.09
C ILE A 196 18.33 -12.67 5.01
N ALA A 197 17.03 -12.44 5.15
CA ALA A 197 16.24 -11.64 4.21
C ALA A 197 15.64 -10.40 4.86
N TYR A 198 15.69 -9.29 4.13
CA TYR A 198 14.84 -8.11 4.34
C TYR A 198 14.05 -7.85 3.06
N ILE A 199 12.72 -7.75 3.19
CA ILE A 199 11.85 -7.38 2.09
C ILE A 199 10.92 -6.26 2.52
N GLY A 200 11.00 -5.12 1.84
CA GLY A 200 10.13 -3.98 2.14
C GLY A 200 10.65 -2.66 1.59
N GLY A 201 9.99 -1.56 1.96
CA GLY A 201 10.49 -0.22 1.67
C GLY A 201 11.83 0.00 2.36
N ILE A 202 12.77 0.69 1.70
CA ILE A 202 14.11 0.91 2.24
C ILE A 202 14.25 2.39 2.62
N SER A 203 14.56 2.64 3.89
CA SER A 203 14.90 3.95 4.43
C SER A 203 15.83 3.78 5.62
N ARG A 204 16.43 4.87 6.11
CA ARG A 204 17.31 4.84 7.30
C ARG A 204 16.60 4.36 8.55
N GLU A 205 15.35 4.78 8.73
CA GLU A 205 14.46 4.40 9.82
C GLU A 205 14.16 2.88 9.84
N ARG A 206 14.37 2.17 8.72
CA ARG A 206 14.22 0.70 8.63
C ARG A 206 15.46 -0.06 9.15
N GLY A 207 16.44 0.66 9.71
CA GLY A 207 17.55 0.10 10.46
C GLY A 207 18.55 -0.74 9.67
N LEU A 208 18.45 -0.78 8.34
CA LEU A 208 19.31 -1.61 7.50
C LEU A 208 20.79 -1.28 7.66
N VAL A 209 21.14 -0.02 7.94
CA VAL A 209 22.52 0.39 8.25
C VAL A 209 23.06 -0.42 9.44
N LYS A 210 22.27 -0.57 10.51
CA LYS A 210 22.66 -1.34 11.70
C LYS A 210 22.72 -2.84 11.45
N VAL A 211 21.85 -3.35 10.57
CA VAL A 211 21.95 -4.75 10.15
C VAL A 211 23.26 -4.99 9.40
N VAL A 212 23.63 -4.11 8.47
CA VAL A 212 24.89 -4.21 7.74
C VAL A 212 26.10 -4.06 8.68
N GLU A 213 26.10 -3.08 9.59
CA GLU A 213 27.15 -2.96 10.62
C GLU A 213 27.26 -4.23 11.49
N ALA A 214 26.15 -4.90 11.80
CA ALA A 214 26.18 -6.14 12.56
C ALA A 214 26.85 -7.30 11.80
N LEU A 215 26.79 -7.31 10.46
CA LEU A 215 27.44 -8.33 9.64
C LEU A 215 28.97 -8.28 9.73
N ASP A 216 29.55 -7.11 10.07
CA ASP A 216 30.99 -6.97 10.29
C ASP A 216 31.49 -7.78 11.51
N HIS A 217 30.60 -8.13 12.44
CA HIS A 217 30.93 -8.99 13.57
C HIS A 217 30.92 -10.49 13.22
N LEU A 218 30.38 -10.85 12.06
CA LEU A 218 30.27 -12.23 11.58
C LEU A 218 31.36 -12.57 10.55
N LYS A 219 32.54 -11.96 10.64
CA LYS A 219 33.64 -12.20 9.68
C LYS A 219 34.08 -13.66 9.72
N GLY A 220 34.20 -14.28 8.55
CA GLY A 220 34.57 -15.70 8.40
C GLY A 220 33.37 -16.66 8.43
N GLU A 221 32.22 -16.24 8.95
CA GLU A 221 31.01 -17.07 8.95
C GLU A 221 30.34 -17.07 7.56
N PRO A 222 29.79 -18.20 7.10
CA PRO A 222 29.07 -18.28 5.84
C PRO A 222 27.67 -17.65 6.01
N VAL A 223 27.56 -16.33 5.82
CA VAL A 223 26.32 -15.57 6.00
C VAL A 223 26.11 -14.61 4.83
N GLU A 224 24.91 -14.60 4.28
CA GLU A 224 24.44 -13.67 3.25
C GLU A 224 23.21 -12.91 3.73
N PHE A 225 23.19 -11.60 3.50
CA PHE A 225 22.05 -10.73 3.76
C PHE A 225 21.44 -10.26 2.45
N HIS A 226 20.30 -10.84 2.09
CA HIS A 226 19.54 -10.50 0.90
C HIS A 226 18.54 -9.38 1.19
N ILE A 227 18.65 -8.30 0.41
CA ILE A 227 17.80 -7.12 0.55
C ILE A 227 16.98 -6.97 -0.73
N ALA A 228 15.65 -6.96 -0.61
CA ALA A 228 14.74 -6.66 -1.71
C ALA A 228 13.82 -5.49 -1.35
N GLY A 229 13.82 -4.46 -2.18
CA GLY A 229 13.14 -3.20 -1.91
C GLY A 229 13.63 -2.09 -2.82
N ASP A 230 12.92 -0.96 -2.81
CA ASP A 230 13.27 0.22 -3.61
C ASP A 230 13.81 1.32 -2.70
N THR A 231 14.88 2.00 -3.15
CA THR A 231 15.42 3.21 -2.53
C THR A 231 16.16 4.05 -3.55
N SER A 232 16.06 5.36 -3.39
CA SER A 232 16.86 6.35 -4.12
C SER A 232 17.95 7.00 -3.25
N ASP A 233 18.17 6.50 -2.03
CA ASP A 233 19.23 7.01 -1.13
C ASP A 233 20.60 6.49 -1.62
N PRO A 234 21.47 7.37 -2.16
CA PRO A 234 22.74 6.96 -2.74
C PRO A 234 23.70 6.37 -1.71
N GLU A 235 23.61 6.77 -0.43
CA GLU A 235 24.48 6.22 0.61
C GLU A 235 24.10 4.78 0.97
N LEU A 236 22.80 4.48 1.01
CA LEU A 236 22.32 3.11 1.23
C LEU A 236 22.70 2.21 0.06
N LEU A 237 22.52 2.69 -1.17
CA LEU A 237 22.92 1.94 -2.37
C LEU A 237 24.42 1.64 -2.35
N LYS A 238 25.24 2.64 -2.00
CA LYS A 238 26.69 2.46 -1.85
C LYS A 238 27.02 1.42 -0.77
N LEU A 239 26.43 1.56 0.42
CA LEU A 239 26.62 0.62 1.53
C LEU A 239 26.31 -0.82 1.14
N PHE A 240 25.20 -1.05 0.44
CA PHE A 240 24.80 -2.38 0.01
C PHE A 240 25.74 -2.94 -1.06
N SER A 241 26.25 -2.10 -1.96
CA SER A 241 27.16 -2.52 -3.02
C SER A 241 28.58 -2.83 -2.53
N GLU A 242 29.03 -2.20 -1.44
CA GLU A 242 30.39 -2.33 -0.92
C GLU A 242 30.54 -3.45 0.11
N HIS A 243 29.44 -3.87 0.76
CA HIS A 243 29.51 -4.88 1.81
C HIS A 243 29.50 -6.32 1.23
N PRO A 244 30.53 -7.15 1.49
CA PRO A 244 30.73 -8.44 0.79
C PRO A 244 29.67 -9.50 1.12
N LYS A 245 28.96 -9.34 2.24
CA LYS A 245 27.88 -10.24 2.65
C LYS A 245 26.49 -9.76 2.24
N VAL A 246 26.38 -8.63 1.55
CA VAL A 246 25.08 -8.07 1.15
C VAL A 246 24.80 -8.41 -0.30
N VAL A 247 23.59 -8.89 -0.57
CA VAL A 247 23.07 -9.11 -1.91
C VAL A 247 21.82 -8.26 -2.09
N TYR A 248 21.95 -7.14 -2.80
CA TYR A 248 20.84 -6.24 -3.07
C TYR A 248 20.16 -6.58 -4.39
N HIS A 249 18.90 -7.01 -4.31
CA HIS A 249 18.08 -7.40 -5.47
C HIS A 249 17.32 -6.24 -6.11
N GLY A 250 17.34 -5.07 -5.48
CA GLY A 250 16.46 -3.97 -5.85
C GLY A 250 14.99 -4.33 -5.66
N ARG A 251 14.12 -3.67 -6.43
CA ARG A 251 12.69 -3.94 -6.41
C ARG A 251 12.37 -5.24 -7.14
N VAL A 252 11.82 -6.21 -6.42
CA VAL A 252 11.34 -7.48 -6.98
C VAL A 252 9.82 -7.46 -7.22
N PRO A 253 9.31 -8.22 -8.20
CA PRO A 253 7.87 -8.39 -8.38
C PRO A 253 7.22 -8.99 -7.13
N TRP A 254 6.02 -8.53 -6.76
CA TRP A 254 5.31 -9.02 -5.57
C TRP A 254 5.12 -10.55 -5.58
N LYS A 255 4.79 -11.12 -6.75
CA LYS A 255 4.62 -12.57 -6.94
C LYS A 255 5.90 -13.38 -6.70
N GLU A 256 7.08 -12.76 -6.74
CA GLU A 256 8.35 -13.43 -6.46
C GLU A 256 8.77 -13.34 -5.00
N VAL A 257 8.20 -12.41 -4.22
CA VAL A 257 8.54 -12.21 -2.80
C VAL A 257 8.51 -13.52 -2.01
N PRO A 258 7.49 -14.39 -2.15
CA PRO A 258 7.46 -15.68 -1.46
C PRO A 258 8.69 -16.56 -1.72
N ARG A 259 9.23 -16.56 -2.94
CA ARG A 259 10.44 -17.31 -3.31
C ARG A 259 11.67 -16.80 -2.57
N TYR A 260 11.81 -15.48 -2.43
CA TYR A 260 12.91 -14.88 -1.68
C TYR A 260 12.80 -15.21 -0.20
N LEU A 261 11.60 -15.13 0.38
CA LEU A 261 11.36 -15.49 1.79
C LEU A 261 11.64 -16.98 2.04
N ALA A 262 11.17 -17.87 1.17
CA ALA A 262 11.39 -19.32 1.28
C ALA A 262 12.89 -19.70 1.16
N SER A 263 13.69 -18.86 0.50
CA SER A 263 15.13 -19.07 0.32
C SER A 263 15.99 -18.64 1.52
N ALA A 264 15.40 -18.05 2.56
CA ALA A 264 16.11 -17.53 3.72
C ALA A 264 15.71 -18.25 5.00
N GLU A 265 16.66 -18.41 5.92
CA GLU A 265 16.45 -18.98 7.25
C GLU A 265 15.90 -17.95 8.23
N VAL A 266 16.25 -16.67 8.05
CA VAL A 266 15.93 -15.59 8.99
C VAL A 266 15.38 -14.38 8.24
N GLY A 267 14.23 -13.88 8.67
CA GLY A 267 13.71 -12.57 8.28
C GLY A 267 14.12 -11.50 9.30
N VAL A 268 14.54 -10.33 8.85
CA VAL A 268 14.91 -9.20 9.72
C VAL A 268 13.97 -8.02 9.53
N VAL A 269 13.49 -7.45 10.63
CA VAL A 269 12.75 -6.20 10.67
C VAL A 269 13.27 -5.37 11.86
N LEU A 270 14.12 -4.38 11.57
CA LEU A 270 14.76 -3.54 12.59
C LEU A 270 14.27 -2.09 12.46
N LEU A 271 13.10 -1.78 13.01
CA LEU A 271 12.59 -0.41 13.02
C LEU A 271 13.38 0.42 14.05
N GLN A 272 13.91 1.56 13.61
CA GLN A 272 14.59 2.52 14.49
C GLN A 272 13.60 3.55 15.05
N PRO A 273 13.80 4.01 16.29
CA PRO A 273 12.98 5.04 16.93
C PRO A 273 13.13 6.41 16.27
#